data_AF-A0A2A4Q4K6-F1
#
_entry.id   AF-A0A2A4Q4K6-F1
#
_cell.length_a   1.000
_cell.length_b   1.000
_cell.length_c   1.000
_cell.angle_alpha   90.00
_cell.angle_beta   90.00
_cell.angle_gamma   90.00
#
_symmetry.space_group_name_H-M   'P 1'
#
loop_
_entity.id
_entity.type
_entity.pdbx_description
1 polymer ?
#
loop_
_entity_poly.entity_id
_entity_poly.type
_entity_poly.pdbx_seq_one_letter_code
_entity_poly.pdbx_strand_id
1 'polypeptide(L)'
;MGQNTFQKIHEIIEKSNLSNEEKRDFTELFAQTKESALRPVLTLLTNDPIWIEKLYKNYRAKKDAMVTGNMEAWKDAITKEKEELELV
;
A
#
# COMPACT_ATOMS: atom_id res chain seq x y z
N MET A 1 -2.93 -20.46 16.84
CA MET A 1 -3.75 -19.26 16.55
C MET A 1 -3.28 -18.71 15.22
N GLY A 2 -4.15 -18.66 14.21
CA GLY A 2 -3.75 -18.20 12.88
C GLY A 2 -3.32 -16.74 12.96
N GLN A 3 -2.09 -16.43 12.56
CA GLN A 3 -1.64 -15.04 12.47
C GLN A 3 -2.61 -14.28 11.57
N ASN A 4 -3.21 -13.24 12.11
CA ASN A 4 -4.19 -12.42 11.41
C ASN A 4 -3.49 -11.76 10.19
N THR A 5 -4.14 -11.69 9.02
CA THR A 5 -3.49 -11.20 7.78
C THR A 5 -2.87 -9.82 7.98
N PHE A 6 -3.53 -8.99 8.79
CA PHE A 6 -3.02 -7.69 9.24
C PHE A 6 -1.68 -7.78 9.99
N GLN A 7 -1.50 -8.74 10.91
CA GLN A 7 -0.25 -8.88 11.67
C GLN A 7 0.93 -9.17 10.75
N LYS A 8 0.75 -10.03 9.74
CA LYS A 8 1.81 -10.31 8.78
C LYS A 8 2.16 -9.10 7.93
N ILE A 9 1.16 -8.34 7.50
CA ILE A 9 1.39 -7.08 6.77
C ILE A 9 2.12 -6.08 7.66
N HIS A 10 1.72 -5.95 8.93
CA HIS A 10 2.40 -5.12 9.92
C HIS A 10 3.87 -5.50 10.05
N GLU A 11 4.20 -6.79 10.18
CA GLU A 11 5.59 -7.24 10.23
C GLU A 11 6.40 -6.87 8.98
N ILE A 12 5.76 -6.92 7.80
CA ILE A 12 6.41 -6.52 6.53
C ILE A 12 6.65 -5.01 6.52
N ILE A 13 5.68 -4.21 6.98
CA ILE A 13 5.81 -2.75 7.12
C ILE A 13 6.95 -2.43 8.09
N GLU A 14 7.02 -3.07 9.24
CA GLU A 14 8.07 -2.83 10.24
C GLU A 14 9.47 -3.13 9.69
N LYS A 15 9.60 -4.16 8.86
CA LYS A 15 10.86 -4.54 8.19
C LYS A 15 11.21 -3.69 6.97
N SER A 16 10.29 -2.87 6.49
CA SER A 16 10.52 -2.02 5.33
C SER A 16 11.40 -0.80 5.65
N ASN A 17 11.92 -0.18 4.60
CA ASN A 17 12.68 1.07 4.66
C ASN A 17 11.80 2.33 4.82
N LEU A 18 10.49 2.16 5.03
CA LEU A 18 9.60 3.27 5.32
C LEU A 18 10.02 3.99 6.60
N SER A 19 9.81 5.30 6.64
CA SER A 19 10.01 6.10 7.85
C SER A 19 8.98 5.70 8.92
N ASN A 20 9.26 5.96 10.20
CA ASN A 20 8.33 5.62 11.29
C ASN A 20 6.93 6.25 11.10
N GLU A 21 6.86 7.46 10.53
CA GLU A 21 5.59 8.11 10.19
C GLU A 21 4.84 7.37 9.07
N GLU A 22 5.58 6.94 8.04
CA GLU A 22 5.03 6.20 6.91
C GLU A 22 4.53 4.82 7.33
N LYS A 23 5.31 4.11 8.17
CA LYS A 23 4.92 2.84 8.78
C LYS A 23 3.62 2.97 9.57
N ARG A 24 3.46 4.05 10.33
CA ARG A 24 2.28 4.31 11.14
C ARG A 24 1.05 4.60 10.28
N ASP A 25 1.14 5.51 9.30
CA ASP A 25 0.02 5.85 8.40
C ASP A 25 -0.45 4.61 7.63
N PHE A 26 0.48 3.77 7.17
CA PHE A 26 0.16 2.55 6.44
C PHE A 26 -0.42 1.45 7.33
N THR A 27 0.07 1.32 8.56
CA THR A 27 -0.50 0.40 9.54
C THR A 27 -1.94 0.78 9.87
N GLU A 28 -2.23 2.07 10.06
CA GLU A 28 -3.59 2.55 10.30
C GLU A 28 -4.51 2.29 9.11
N LEU A 29 -4.02 2.47 7.88
CA LEU A 29 -4.76 2.15 6.65
C LEU A 29 -5.15 0.67 6.59
N PHE A 30 -4.21 -0.23 6.84
CA PHE A 30 -4.49 -1.67 6.81
C PHE A 30 -5.36 -2.13 7.99
N ALA A 31 -5.30 -1.45 9.14
CA ALA A 31 -6.17 -1.73 10.28
C ALA A 31 -7.64 -1.43 9.97
N GLN A 32 -7.90 -0.44 9.11
CA GLN A 32 -9.24 -0.07 8.65
C GLN A 32 -9.71 -0.88 7.43
N THR A 33 -8.82 -1.68 6.83
CA THR A 33 -9.09 -2.46 5.63
C THR A 33 -9.67 -3.82 5.98
N LYS A 34 -10.70 -4.26 5.24
CA LYS A 34 -11.33 -5.58 5.47
C LYS A 34 -10.36 -6.72 5.16
N GLU A 35 -10.42 -7.81 5.93
CA GLU A 35 -9.54 -8.97 5.76
C GLU A 35 -9.56 -9.56 4.33
N SER A 36 -10.71 -9.55 3.66
CA SER A 36 -10.84 -9.99 2.27
C SER A 36 -9.97 -9.20 1.29
N ALA A 37 -9.72 -7.92 1.56
CA ALA A 37 -8.82 -7.07 0.78
C ALA A 37 -7.35 -7.19 1.25
N LEU A 38 -7.12 -7.53 2.52
CA LEU A 38 -5.76 -7.73 3.05
C LEU A 38 -5.10 -8.99 2.50
N ARG A 39 -5.85 -10.07 2.23
CA ARG A 39 -5.28 -11.34 1.72
C ARG A 39 -4.47 -11.19 0.43
N PRO A 40 -4.99 -10.60 -0.67
CA PRO A 40 -4.21 -10.43 -1.88
C PRO A 40 -3.02 -9.49 -1.68
N VAL A 41 -3.16 -8.46 -0.82
CA VAL A 41 -2.06 -7.56 -0.47
C VAL A 41 -0.95 -8.31 0.26
N LEU A 42 -1.29 -9.16 1.24
CA LEU A 42 -0.31 -9.99 1.92
C LEU A 42 0.41 -10.92 0.94
N THR A 43 -0.30 -11.55 0.00
CA THR A 43 0.31 -12.40 -1.01
C THR A 43 1.31 -11.63 -1.87
N LEU A 44 0.94 -10.43 -2.33
CA LEU A 44 1.84 -9.56 -3.10
C LEU A 44 3.10 -9.21 -2.31
N LEU A 45 2.92 -8.74 -1.06
CA LEU A 45 4.01 -8.33 -0.18
C LEU A 45 4.91 -9.49 0.29
N THR A 46 4.36 -10.70 0.39
CA THR A 46 5.14 -11.90 0.74
C THR A 46 6.00 -12.36 -0.42
N ASN A 47 5.49 -12.25 -1.66
CA ASN A 47 6.27 -12.60 -2.85
C ASN A 47 7.37 -11.57 -3.11
N ASP A 48 7.04 -10.28 -2.97
CA ASP A 48 7.99 -9.22 -3.27
C ASP A 48 7.75 -8.03 -2.31
N PRO A 49 8.56 -7.92 -1.23
CA PRO A 49 8.35 -6.91 -0.21
C PRO A 49 8.71 -5.49 -0.66
N ILE A 50 9.40 -5.31 -1.80
CA ILE A 50 9.67 -3.97 -2.39
C ILE A 50 8.36 -3.27 -2.76
N TRP A 51 7.29 -4.03 -3.02
CA TRP A 51 5.98 -3.45 -3.27
C TRP A 51 5.44 -2.62 -2.10
N ILE A 52 5.91 -2.81 -0.86
CA ILE A 52 5.44 -2.00 0.28
C ILE A 52 5.73 -0.51 0.06
N GLU A 53 6.91 -0.18 -0.46
CA GLU A 53 7.33 1.19 -0.72
C GLU A 53 6.59 1.77 -1.93
N LYS A 54 6.38 0.97 -2.97
CA LYS A 54 5.59 1.36 -4.15
C LYS A 54 4.13 1.62 -3.78
N LEU A 55 3.51 0.72 -3.04
CA LEU A 55 2.14 0.84 -2.56
C LEU A 55 2.00 2.08 -1.66
N TYR A 56 2.97 2.34 -0.78
CA TYR A 56 2.94 3.53 0.07
C TYR A 56 3.03 4.81 -0.75
N LYS A 57 3.96 4.89 -1.72
CA LYS A 57 4.07 6.05 -2.63
C LYS A 57 2.79 6.30 -3.41
N ASN A 58 2.18 5.24 -3.95
CA ASN A 58 0.92 5.32 -4.68
C ASN A 58 -0.24 5.75 -3.78
N TYR A 59 -0.33 5.19 -2.58
CA TYR A 59 -1.32 5.60 -1.60
C TYR A 59 -1.15 7.08 -1.21
N ARG A 60 0.09 7.54 -0.96
CA ARG A 60 0.37 8.95 -0.67
C ARG A 60 -0.04 9.83 -1.85
N ALA A 61 0.29 9.47 -3.08
CA ALA A 61 -0.11 10.21 -4.28
C ALA A 61 -1.64 10.30 -4.42
N LYS A 62 -2.35 9.19 -4.19
CA LYS A 62 -3.83 9.16 -4.22
C LYS A 62 -4.45 9.96 -3.07
N LYS A 63 -3.89 9.86 -1.86
CA LYS A 63 -4.31 10.63 -0.67
C LYS A 63 -4.13 12.13 -0.92
N ASP A 64 -2.98 12.53 -1.44
CA ASP A 64 -2.67 13.93 -1.76
C ASP A 64 -3.59 14.47 -2.86
N ALA A 65 -3.81 13.71 -3.94
CA ALA A 65 -4.75 14.06 -5.01
C ALA A 65 -6.21 14.16 -4.51
N MET A 66 -6.62 13.30 -3.58
CA MET A 66 -7.96 13.32 -2.99
C MET A 66 -8.14 14.49 -2.03
N VAL A 67 -7.11 14.82 -1.23
CA VAL A 67 -7.10 15.96 -0.30
C VAL A 67 -7.05 17.30 -1.05
N THR A 68 -6.30 17.37 -2.15
CA THR A 68 -6.20 18.56 -3.01
C THR A 68 -7.35 18.71 -4.01
N GLY A 69 -8.26 17.72 -4.09
CA GLY A 69 -9.38 17.70 -5.04
C GLY A 69 -8.96 17.56 -6.50
N ASN A 70 -7.70 17.20 -6.75
CA ASN A 70 -7.10 17.20 -8.07
C ASN A 70 -7.33 15.84 -8.76
N MET A 71 -8.52 15.65 -9.34
CA MET A 71 -8.93 14.40 -10.00
C MET A 71 -8.02 14.02 -11.18
N GLU A 72 -7.33 14.98 -11.80
CA GLU A 72 -6.35 14.71 -12.86
C GLU A 72 -5.11 14.00 -12.29
N ALA A 73 -4.58 14.46 -11.17
CA ALA A 73 -3.47 13.80 -10.48
C ALA A 73 -3.84 12.38 -10.01
N TRP A 74 -5.11 12.16 -9.63
CA TRP A 74 -5.61 10.82 -9.30
C TRP A 74 -5.67 9.90 -10.52
N LYS A 75 -6.13 10.39 -11.68
CA LYS A 75 -6.12 9.64 -12.94
C LYS A 75 -4.70 9.33 -13.42
N ASP A 76 -3.78 10.27 -13.27
CA ASP A 76 -2.38 10.09 -13.67
C ASP A 76 -1.71 9.01 -12.82
N ALA A 77 -1.93 9.03 -11.50
CA ALA A 77 -1.44 8.00 -10.58
C ALA A 77 -1.98 6.61 -10.92
N ILE A 78 -3.28 6.48 -11.25
CA ILE A 78 -3.89 5.20 -11.65
C ILE A 78 -3.32 4.70 -12.98
N THR A 79 -3.11 5.60 -13.95
CA THR A 79 -2.58 5.26 -15.27
C THR A 79 -1.14 4.75 -15.15
N LYS A 80 -0.33 5.44 -14.36
CA LYS A 80 1.07 5.07 -14.11
C LYS A 80 1.22 3.75 -13.37
N GLU A 81 0.33 3.47 -12.41
CA GLU A 81 0.24 2.15 -11.76
C GLU A 81 -0.05 1.04 -12.77
N LYS A 82 -0.93 1.31 -13.73
CA LYS A 82 -1.33 0.34 -14.75
C LYS A 82 -0.19 0.05 -15.73
N GLU A 83 0.53 1.09 -16.17
CA GLU A 83 1.69 0.93 -17.05
C GLU A 83 2.86 0.19 -16.38
N GLU A 84 3.14 0.44 -15.09
CA GLU A 84 4.17 -0.31 -14.36
C GLU A 84 3.81 -1.79 -14.14
N LEU A 85 2.52 -2.14 -14.13
CA LEU A 85 2.05 -3.52 -14.01
C LEU A 85 1.98 -4.27 -15.35
N GLU A 86 1.84 -3.57 -16.48
CA GLU A 86 1.81 -4.18 -17.83
C GLU A 86 3.21 -4.37 -18.44
N LEU A 87 4.26 -3.79 -17.85
CA LEU A 87 5.66 -3.92 -18.29
C LEU A 87 6.46 -5.05 -17.60
N VAL A 88 5.82 -5.87 -16.76
CA VAL A 88 6.41 -7.06 -16.09
C VAL A 88 6.03 -8.36 -16.79
#